data_AF-A0A2T6A4I9-F1
#
_entry.id   AF-A0A2T6A4I9-F1
#
_cell.length_a   1.000
_cell.length_b   1.000
_cell.length_c   1.000
_cell.angle_alpha   90.00
_cell.angle_beta   90.00
_cell.angle_gamma   90.00
#
_symmetry.space_group_name_H-M   'P 1'
#
loop_
_entity.id
_entity.type
_entity.pdbx_description
1 polymer ?
#
loop_
_entity_poly.entity_id
_entity_poly.type
_entity_poly.pdbx_seq_one_letter_code
_entity_poly.pdbx_strand_id
1 'polypeptide(L)'
;MSASDRQQIRASARAALQAGLTGWTEFFAWAQSVNAEHLPAWAVATPSERRSSASQDTAQRETSLVVVVKLLGGDLIEDDLDEAADQIEAAVVAALRASNLM
;
A
#
# COMPACT_ATOMS: atom_id res chain seq x y z
N MET A 1 13.02 -8.84 -8.41
CA MET A 1 11.57 -9.08 -8.33
C MET A 1 11.04 -9.38 -9.72
N SER A 2 10.35 -10.51 -9.86
CA SER A 2 9.65 -10.91 -11.09
C SER A 2 8.34 -10.11 -11.26
N ALA A 3 7.68 -10.23 -12.42
CA ALA A 3 6.34 -9.68 -12.59
C ALA A 3 5.31 -10.37 -11.67
N SER A 4 5.49 -11.68 -11.44
CA SER A 4 4.63 -12.48 -10.56
C SER A 4 4.75 -12.03 -9.11
N ASP A 5 5.98 -11.79 -8.63
CA ASP A 5 6.22 -11.33 -7.25
C ASP A 5 5.54 -9.98 -7.00
N ARG A 6 5.68 -9.02 -7.95
CA ARG A 6 5.00 -7.71 -7.87
C ARG A 6 3.49 -7.85 -7.82
N GLN A 7 2.94 -8.78 -8.60
CA GLN A 7 1.51 -9.04 -8.63
C GLN A 7 1.02 -9.63 -7.32
N GLN A 8 1.77 -10.58 -6.74
CA GLN A 8 1.41 -11.20 -5.47
C GLN A 8 1.52 -10.23 -4.29
N ILE A 9 2.59 -9.43 -4.19
CA ILE A 9 2.71 -8.38 -3.16
C ILE A 9 1.51 -7.43 -3.23
N ARG A 10 1.17 -6.95 -4.43
CA ARG A 10 0.01 -6.07 -4.63
C ARG A 10 -1.31 -6.77 -4.29
N ALA A 11 -1.47 -8.04 -4.64
CA ALA A 11 -2.67 -8.80 -4.33
C ALA A 11 -2.86 -9.01 -2.82
N SER A 12 -1.78 -9.38 -2.10
CA SER A 12 -1.81 -9.53 -0.64
C SER A 12 -2.17 -8.22 0.06
N ALA A 13 -1.56 -7.12 -0.36
CA ALA A 13 -1.87 -5.80 0.20
C ALA A 13 -3.33 -5.39 -0.09
N ARG A 14 -3.82 -5.56 -1.33
CA ARG A 14 -5.23 -5.28 -1.67
C ARG A 14 -6.21 -6.12 -0.86
N ALA A 15 -5.93 -7.42 -0.67
CA ALA A 15 -6.79 -8.29 0.12
C ALA A 15 -6.85 -7.85 1.59
N ALA A 16 -5.71 -7.45 2.17
CA ALA A 16 -5.64 -6.92 3.52
C ALA A 16 -6.46 -5.63 3.69
N LEU A 17 -6.32 -4.70 2.74
CA LEU A 17 -7.05 -3.43 2.75
C LEU A 17 -8.55 -3.62 2.54
N GLN A 18 -8.96 -4.53 1.65
CA GLN A 18 -10.38 -4.83 1.46
C GLN A 18 -11.04 -5.36 2.73
N ALA A 19 -10.31 -6.14 3.54
CA ALA A 19 -10.81 -6.62 4.83
C ALA A 19 -10.77 -5.52 5.91
N GLY A 20 -9.69 -4.75 5.98
CA GLY A 20 -9.46 -3.75 7.02
C GLY A 20 -10.20 -2.42 6.84
N LEU A 21 -10.45 -2.01 5.59
CA LEU A 21 -11.08 -0.74 5.23
C LEU A 21 -12.46 -0.99 4.59
N THR A 22 -13.28 -1.77 5.28
CA THR A 22 -14.63 -2.09 4.80
C THR A 22 -15.44 -0.82 4.60
N GLY A 23 -16.07 -0.67 3.42
CA GLY A 23 -16.87 0.49 3.06
C GLY A 23 -16.09 1.65 2.43
N TRP A 24 -14.76 1.57 2.37
CA TRP A 24 -13.93 2.55 1.65
C TRP A 24 -13.86 2.20 0.16
N THR A 25 -13.77 3.21 -0.68
CA THR A 25 -13.73 3.04 -2.14
C THR A 25 -12.34 2.65 -2.60
N GLU A 26 -12.21 1.53 -3.32
CA GLU A 26 -10.99 1.22 -4.05
C GLU A 26 -10.89 2.06 -5.33
N PHE A 27 -9.73 2.66 -5.61
CA PHE A 27 -9.51 3.46 -6.82
C PHE A 27 -8.14 3.22 -7.48
N PHE A 28 -7.87 3.96 -8.55
CA PHE A 28 -6.56 3.96 -9.21
C PHE A 28 -5.54 4.81 -8.44
N ALA A 29 -4.43 4.23 -7.99
CA ALA A 29 -3.48 4.85 -7.07
C ALA A 29 -3.03 6.29 -7.39
N TRP A 30 -2.96 6.66 -8.66
CA TRP A 30 -2.52 8.00 -9.08
C TRP A 30 -3.64 8.88 -9.63
N ALA A 31 -4.90 8.55 -9.33
CA ALA A 31 -6.04 9.38 -9.71
C ALA A 31 -5.86 10.78 -9.11
N GLN A 32 -5.81 11.81 -9.96
CA GLN A 32 -5.55 13.19 -9.54
C GLN A 32 -6.73 13.79 -8.77
N SER A 33 -7.95 13.42 -9.14
CA SER A 33 -9.19 13.86 -8.49
C SER A 33 -10.07 12.65 -8.14
N VAL A 34 -10.72 12.73 -6.97
CA VAL A 34 -11.73 11.76 -6.51
C VAL A 34 -12.92 12.59 -6.01
N ASN A 35 -14.13 12.23 -6.44
CA ASN A 35 -15.32 12.92 -5.97
C ASN A 35 -15.48 12.71 -4.45
N ALA A 36 -15.89 13.75 -3.73
CA ALA A 36 -16.08 13.70 -2.28
C ALA A 36 -17.04 12.57 -1.86
N GLU A 37 -18.03 12.24 -2.69
CA GLU A 37 -18.98 11.14 -2.44
C GLU A 37 -18.35 9.74 -2.47
N HIS A 38 -17.13 9.61 -3.00
CA HIS A 38 -16.38 8.35 -3.04
C HIS A 38 -15.33 8.26 -1.93
N LEU A 39 -15.19 9.29 -1.09
CA LEU A 39 -14.32 9.28 0.07
C LEU A 39 -15.04 8.63 1.25
N PRO A 40 -14.33 7.89 2.12
CA PRO A 40 -12.89 7.63 2.10
C PRO A 40 -12.49 6.60 1.04
N ALA A 41 -11.29 6.75 0.48
CA ALA A 41 -10.81 5.93 -0.64
C ALA A 41 -9.36 5.46 -0.44
N TRP A 42 -9.04 4.29 -0.97
CA TRP A 42 -7.69 3.71 -0.93
C TRP A 42 -7.27 3.08 -2.26
N ALA A 43 -5.96 2.95 -2.45
CA ALA A 43 -5.40 2.27 -3.61
C ALA A 43 -4.00 1.73 -3.32
N VAL A 44 -3.61 0.70 -4.08
CA VAL A 44 -2.26 0.10 -3.99
C VAL A 44 -1.54 0.28 -5.32
N ALA A 45 -0.38 0.95 -5.28
CA ALA A 45 0.46 1.13 -6.45
C ALA A 45 1.19 -0.17 -6.83
N THR A 46 1.75 -0.20 -8.04
CA THR A 46 2.64 -1.31 -8.42
C THR A 46 3.95 -1.21 -7.63
N PRO A 47 4.38 -2.25 -6.91
CA PRO A 47 5.64 -2.21 -6.16
C PRO A 47 6.83 -1.97 -7.09
N SER A 48 7.76 -1.11 -6.66
CA SER A 48 9.02 -0.84 -7.34
C SER A 48 10.17 -1.58 -6.65
N GLU A 49 11.23 -1.90 -7.40
CA GLU A 49 12.44 -2.55 -6.85
C GLU A 49 13.67 -1.70 -7.18
N ARG A 50 14.48 -1.42 -6.17
CA ARG A 50 15.83 -0.89 -6.33
C ARG A 50 16.83 -2.00 -6.02
N ARG A 51 17.81 -2.20 -6.90
CA ARG A 51 18.92 -3.14 -6.69
C ARG A 51 20.23 -2.38 -6.58
N SER A 52 21.04 -2.73 -5.60
CA SER A 52 22.40 -2.18 -5.41
C SER A 52 23.37 -3.30 -5.06
N SER A 53 24.63 -3.16 -5.46
CA SER A 53 25.72 -4.01 -4.96
C SER A 53 26.00 -3.65 -3.51
N ALA A 54 25.95 -4.62 -2.61
CA ALA A 54 26.28 -4.43 -1.20
C ALA A 54 27.75 -4.82 -0.89
N SER A 55 28.27 -5.83 -1.60
CA SER A 55 29.69 -6.23 -1.58
C SER A 55 30.06 -6.92 -2.92
N GLN A 56 31.26 -7.50 -3.05
CA GLN A 56 31.67 -8.23 -4.26
C GLN A 56 30.71 -9.39 -4.60
N ASP A 57 30.18 -10.08 -3.59
CA ASP A 57 29.36 -11.29 -3.76
C ASP A 57 27.92 -11.13 -3.29
N THR A 58 27.52 -9.94 -2.84
CA THR A 58 26.17 -9.70 -2.30
C THR A 58 25.50 -8.51 -2.96
N ALA A 59 24.22 -8.66 -3.28
CA ALA A 59 23.37 -7.57 -3.75
C ALA A 59 22.23 -7.32 -2.75
N GLN A 60 21.93 -6.05 -2.51
CA GLN A 60 20.75 -5.61 -1.79
C GLN A 60 19.61 -5.38 -2.79
N ARG A 61 18.41 -5.81 -2.41
CA ARG A 61 17.17 -5.53 -3.14
C ARG A 61 16.20 -4.90 -2.18
N GLU A 62 15.74 -3.71 -2.53
CA GLU A 62 14.76 -2.95 -1.76
C GLU A 62 13.47 -2.89 -2.57
N THR A 63 12.37 -3.35 -1.98
CA THR A 63 11.04 -3.30 -2.58
C THR A 63 10.23 -2.24 -1.88
N SER A 64 9.70 -1.28 -2.64
CA SER A 64 8.82 -0.24 -2.12
C SER A 64 7.39 -0.49 -2.58
N LEU A 65 6.47 -0.60 -1.62
CA LEU A 65 5.03 -0.64 -1.85
C LEU A 65 4.44 0.71 -1.41
N VAL A 66 3.64 1.33 -2.27
CA VAL A 66 2.92 2.57 -1.93
C VAL A 66 1.44 2.25 -1.82
N VAL A 67 0.87 2.56 -0.66
CA VAL A 67 -0.57 2.61 -0.43
C VAL A 67 -0.97 4.08 -0.37
N VAL A 68 -2.02 4.43 -1.10
CA VAL A 68 -2.55 5.79 -1.17
C VAL A 68 -3.89 5.81 -0.48
N VAL A 69 -4.07 6.77 0.43
CA VAL A 69 -5.35 7.06 1.10
C VAL A 69 -5.80 8.45 0.72
N LYS A 70 -7.11 8.60 0.58
CA LYS A 70 -7.77 9.89 0.42
C LYS A 70 -8.95 9.97 1.38
N LEU A 71 -8.93 10.98 2.22
CA LEU A 71 -10.00 11.31 3.15
C LEU A 71 -10.62 12.66 2.76
N LEU A 72 -11.87 12.87 3.18
CA LEU A 72 -12.46 14.20 3.12
C LEU A 72 -11.73 15.08 4.15
N GLY A 73 -11.32 16.28 3.75
CA GLY A 73 -10.64 17.20 4.66
C GLY A 73 -11.49 17.57 5.88
N GLY A 74 -10.82 18.01 6.94
CA GLY A 74 -11.42 18.42 8.21
C GLY A 74 -10.37 19.09 9.09
N ASP A 75 -10.79 19.54 10.28
CA ASP A 75 -9.92 20.30 11.18
C ASP A 75 -8.78 19.44 11.80
N LEU A 76 -8.92 18.11 11.78
CA LEU A 76 -7.98 17.12 12.32
C LEU A 76 -7.49 16.15 11.23
N ILE A 77 -7.47 16.58 9.97
CA ILE A 77 -7.18 15.70 8.83
C ILE A 77 -5.81 15.01 8.93
N GLU A 78 -4.82 15.67 9.52
CA GLU A 78 -3.50 15.08 9.75
C GLU A 78 -3.56 13.91 10.73
N ASP A 79 -4.30 14.05 11.84
CA ASP A 79 -4.46 12.99 12.84
C ASP A 79 -5.24 11.79 12.26
N ASP A 80 -6.31 12.07 11.49
CA ASP A 80 -7.11 11.04 10.81
C ASP A 80 -6.27 10.26 9.78
N LEU A 81 -5.35 10.93 9.10
CA LEU A 81 -4.42 10.31 8.15
C LEU A 81 -3.36 9.44 8.85
N ASP A 82 -2.83 9.90 9.99
CA ASP A 82 -1.87 9.15 10.78
C ASP A 82 -2.51 7.87 11.37
N GLU A 83 -3.73 7.95 11.91
CA GLU A 83 -4.47 6.77 12.39
C GLU A 83 -4.75 5.78 11.26
N ALA A 84 -5.17 6.28 10.09
CA ALA A 84 -5.38 5.43 8.92
C ALA A 84 -4.08 4.78 8.46
N ALA A 85 -2.96 5.51 8.49
CA ALA A 85 -1.65 4.99 8.12
C ALA A 85 -1.20 3.85 9.04
N ASP A 86 -1.34 4.01 10.36
CA ASP A 86 -0.99 2.97 11.34
C ASP A 86 -1.82 1.69 11.14
N GLN A 87 -3.13 1.84 10.95
CA GLN A 87 -4.03 0.71 10.68
C GLN A 87 -3.65 -0.02 9.39
N ILE A 88 -3.38 0.73 8.32
CA ILE A 88 -3.01 0.21 7.01
C ILE A 88 -1.68 -0.51 7.05
N GLU A 89 -0.67 0.10 7.68
CA GLU A 89 0.66 -0.47 7.79
C GLU A 89 0.59 -1.80 8.54
N ALA A 90 -0.07 -1.83 9.70
CA ALA A 90 -0.24 -3.06 10.48
C ALA A 90 -0.89 -4.18 9.67
N ALA A 91 -1.99 -3.87 8.95
CA ALA A 91 -2.71 -4.85 8.14
C ALA A 91 -1.89 -5.36 6.95
N VAL A 92 -1.25 -4.46 6.20
CA VAL A 92 -0.46 -4.80 5.01
C VAL A 92 0.80 -5.56 5.39
N VAL A 93 1.52 -5.13 6.43
CA VAL A 93 2.73 -5.84 6.91
C VAL A 93 2.38 -7.25 7.39
N ALA A 94 1.28 -7.42 8.13
CA ALA A 94 0.83 -8.74 8.55
C ALA A 94 0.52 -9.65 7.35
N ALA A 95 -0.18 -9.13 6.33
CA ALA A 95 -0.50 -9.89 5.12
C ALA A 95 0.75 -10.24 4.29
N LEU A 96 1.72 -9.32 4.19
CA LEU A 96 2.97 -9.58 3.48
C LEU A 96 3.85 -10.60 4.21
N ARG A 97 3.91 -10.57 5.54
CA ARG A 97 4.59 -11.60 6.35
C ARG A 97 3.94 -12.98 6.24
N ALA A 98 2.62 -13.02 6.08
CA ALA A 98 1.89 -14.27 5.85
C ALA A 98 2.08 -14.79 4.42
N SER A 99 2.50 -13.93 3.48
CA SER A 99 2.85 -14.33 2.12
C SER A 99 4.29 -14.84 2.08
N ASN A 100 4.57 -15.87 1.27
CA ASN A 100 5.91 -16.45 1.08
C ASN A 100 6.92 -15.53 0.35
N LEU A 101 6.74 -14.20 0.41
CA LEU A 101 7.49 -13.19 -0.34
C LEU A 101 8.42 -12.34 0.56
N MET A 102 8.31 -12.47 1.88
CA MET A 102 9.19 -11.87 2.89
C MET A 102 9.73 -12.96 3.82
#